data_AF-A0A1F9X1Z5-F1
#
_entry.id   AF-A0A1F9X1Z5-F1
#
_cell.length_a   1.000
_cell.length_b   1.000
_cell.length_c   1.000
_cell.angle_alpha   90.00
_cell.angle_beta   90.00
_cell.angle_gamma   90.00
#
_symmetry.space_group_name_H-M   'P 1'
#
loop_
_entity.id
_entity.type
_entity.pdbx_description
1 polymer ?
#
loop_
_entity_poly.entity_id
_entity_poly.type
_entity_poly.pdbx_seq_one_letter_code
_entity_poly.pdbx_strand_id
1 'polypeptide(L)'
;MKTRILHILTILLITAGLNADLLENSSVISRSMGGCACPGDISSVALNPAMSLQSYQCTFSGSNYLLYDNARFNMLCYQQRFPESSLSILFARFQKDNIEIRQNLADEPKYTYDSEMAAILNYSLMLPLNIAAGINFKTYSIDIYNYKSNNPLGLDIGIYRNIFQSGEESKNRFSIGAGVAVSNFITPKLIMCEQSETYKTKSRISTEFKMTLSPHFNQNKASIDYDTLILNIDYIKNIMCGLEYKKGNYACRIGYNPDLAYKVSGGMGMYIGDIAINYSFTPFIDYGLHYLEMVYKFGEKVESEIQSEDIDEQRILINNTRSLYSKCYQEALSMIDEGKYEESVILLERIMPLEKENPKAKELIKICNTKISYGKIKAINTDFSNALNTNDIKSAYHQYFMVLDIDPFSVVSTDMNEKLRGPEIESKITRDTKDFYEQYVETIVKNIDKYLSKNNFDKAENEIIKLNLLEPRNKNTALYIFNLNEQKARYINSLMDDGLKYCEYNEYEKAYLCYKAAYKISGEKELQDKIRYVRVKYSTQNEIDTSQMLNHQKQYYQAALAFAKNESTATDLFTELKRANITYDFDLLETMLMKHAKIKP
;
A
#
# COMPACT_ATOMS: atom_id res chain seq x y z
N MET A 1 12.02 -63.49 -12.39
CA MET A 1 12.19 -62.84 -11.06
C MET A 1 13.30 -61.79 -11.08
N LYS A 2 14.53 -62.12 -11.52
CA LYS A 2 15.66 -61.17 -11.64
C LYS A 2 15.39 -59.92 -12.51
N THR A 3 14.63 -60.05 -13.60
CA THR A 3 14.27 -58.92 -14.50
C THR A 3 13.17 -58.01 -13.96
N ARG A 4 12.27 -58.53 -13.10
CA ARG A 4 11.28 -57.72 -12.38
C ARG A 4 11.94 -56.84 -11.31
N ILE A 5 13.00 -57.36 -10.68
CA ILE A 5 13.83 -56.63 -9.72
C ILE A 5 14.53 -55.45 -10.40
N LEU A 6 14.98 -55.59 -11.66
CA LEU A 6 15.73 -54.55 -12.36
C LEU A 6 14.88 -53.31 -12.71
N HIS A 7 13.64 -53.48 -13.19
CA HIS A 7 12.75 -52.35 -13.50
C HIS A 7 12.23 -51.66 -12.23
N ILE A 8 11.92 -52.43 -11.18
CA ILE A 8 11.63 -51.89 -9.84
C ILE A 8 12.85 -51.13 -9.31
N LEU A 9 14.07 -51.62 -9.55
CA LEU A 9 15.30 -50.90 -9.19
C LEU A 9 15.48 -49.60 -9.98
N THR A 10 15.12 -49.54 -11.27
CA THR A 10 15.23 -48.30 -12.06
C THR A 10 14.21 -47.26 -11.62
N ILE A 11 12.98 -47.69 -11.30
CA ILE A 11 11.95 -46.81 -10.70
C ILE A 11 12.40 -46.38 -9.31
N LEU A 12 12.91 -47.30 -8.48
CA LEU A 12 13.53 -47.02 -7.19
C LEU A 12 14.78 -46.14 -7.31
N LEU A 13 15.52 -46.15 -8.42
CA LEU A 13 16.69 -45.30 -8.65
C LEU A 13 16.30 -43.89 -9.10
N ILE A 14 15.17 -43.74 -9.81
CA ILE A 14 14.59 -42.45 -10.18
C ILE A 14 13.87 -41.84 -8.96
N THR A 15 13.16 -42.63 -8.17
CA THR A 15 12.63 -42.20 -6.87
C THR A 15 13.75 -42.03 -5.84
N ALA A 16 14.83 -42.82 -5.88
CA ALA A 16 16.02 -42.60 -5.04
C ALA A 16 16.89 -41.42 -5.47
N GLY A 17 16.86 -41.04 -6.75
CA GLY A 17 17.38 -39.75 -7.20
C GLY A 17 16.54 -38.57 -6.70
N LEU A 18 15.28 -38.83 -6.32
CA LEU A 18 14.34 -37.92 -5.67
C LEU A 18 14.19 -38.17 -4.15
N ASN A 19 14.94 -39.12 -3.54
CA ASN A 19 14.96 -39.45 -2.10
C ASN A 19 15.65 -38.34 -1.28
N ALA A 20 15.24 -37.10 -1.48
CA ALA A 20 15.17 -36.16 -0.38
C ALA A 20 13.99 -36.65 0.48
N ASP A 21 14.27 -36.97 1.75
CA ASP A 21 13.30 -37.29 2.80
C ASP A 21 11.96 -36.58 2.48
N LEU A 22 10.85 -37.30 2.35
CA LEU A 22 9.52 -36.73 2.03
C LEU A 22 9.22 -35.49 2.90
N LEU A 23 9.76 -35.48 4.11
CA LEU A 23 9.64 -34.43 5.13
C LEU A 23 10.68 -33.30 5.03
N GLU A 24 11.81 -33.50 4.35
CA GLU A 24 12.78 -32.44 4.04
C GLU A 24 12.26 -31.44 2.99
N ASN A 25 11.15 -31.79 2.32
CA ASN A 25 10.52 -31.01 1.25
C ASN A 25 9.23 -30.34 1.70
N SER A 26 9.10 -30.09 2.99
CA SER A 26 7.85 -29.69 3.63
C SER A 26 7.43 -28.24 3.40
N SER A 27 8.17 -27.41 2.66
CA SER A 27 7.77 -26.02 2.46
C SER A 27 8.26 -25.43 1.16
N VAL A 28 7.38 -24.68 0.50
CA VAL A 28 7.71 -23.91 -0.71
C VAL A 28 8.63 -22.73 -0.36
N ILE A 29 8.44 -22.09 0.80
CA ILE A 29 9.34 -21.04 1.30
C ILE A 29 10.73 -21.63 1.55
N SER A 30 10.83 -22.70 2.35
CA SER A 30 12.12 -23.36 2.61
C SER A 30 12.81 -23.78 1.32
N ARG A 31 12.08 -24.40 0.39
CA ARG A 31 12.64 -24.81 -0.91
C ARG A 31 13.17 -23.65 -1.73
N SER A 32 12.47 -22.52 -1.80
CA SER A 32 12.99 -21.34 -2.49
C SER A 32 14.23 -20.73 -1.83
N MET A 33 14.45 -21.04 -0.55
CA MET A 33 15.59 -20.62 0.28
C MET A 33 16.64 -21.75 0.45
N GLY A 34 16.75 -22.66 -0.52
CA GLY A 34 17.78 -23.71 -0.51
C GLY A 34 17.49 -24.86 0.47
N GLY A 35 16.27 -25.01 0.96
CA GLY A 35 15.92 -26.04 1.95
C GLY A 35 16.34 -25.72 3.38
N CYS A 36 16.66 -24.45 3.67
CA CYS A 36 16.94 -23.99 5.03
C CYS A 36 15.69 -24.08 5.92
N ALA A 37 15.87 -24.35 7.21
CA ALA A 37 14.81 -24.25 8.20
C ALA A 37 14.42 -22.77 8.36
N CYS A 38 13.15 -22.47 8.16
CA CYS A 38 12.62 -21.10 8.28
C CYS A 38 11.75 -21.01 9.54
N PRO A 39 12.15 -20.23 10.56
CA PRO A 39 11.31 -19.96 11.72
C PRO A 39 9.93 -19.42 11.35
N GLY A 40 8.88 -19.96 11.97
CA GLY A 40 7.49 -19.56 11.76
C GLY A 40 6.87 -19.97 10.42
N ASP A 41 7.62 -20.71 9.59
CA ASP A 41 7.12 -21.39 8.39
C ASP A 41 6.86 -22.87 8.70
N ILE A 42 6.04 -23.53 7.88
CA ILE A 42 5.71 -24.95 8.04
C ILE A 42 6.93 -25.89 7.93
N SER A 43 8.04 -25.46 7.31
CA SER A 43 9.31 -26.21 7.37
C SER A 43 9.82 -26.38 8.79
N SER A 44 9.48 -25.49 9.73
CA SER A 44 9.82 -25.66 11.14
C SER A 44 9.29 -26.98 11.71
N VAL A 45 8.09 -27.40 11.30
CA VAL A 45 7.49 -28.66 11.78
C VAL A 45 8.34 -29.86 11.42
N ALA A 46 8.95 -29.90 10.23
CA ALA A 46 9.74 -31.06 9.81
C ALA A 46 11.25 -30.94 10.07
N LEU A 47 11.80 -29.72 10.01
CA LEU A 47 13.25 -29.49 9.98
C LEU A 47 13.82 -29.12 11.36
N ASN A 48 13.08 -28.40 12.19
CA ASN A 48 13.44 -28.10 13.57
C ASN A 48 12.17 -27.81 14.40
N PRO A 49 11.65 -28.79 15.16
CA PRO A 49 10.35 -28.66 15.82
C PRO A 49 10.26 -27.43 16.73
N ALA A 50 11.36 -27.04 17.41
CA ALA A 50 11.37 -25.87 18.30
C ALA A 50 11.03 -24.55 17.60
N MET A 51 11.32 -24.43 16.30
CA MET A 51 11.03 -23.23 15.53
C MET A 51 9.53 -23.02 15.27
N SER A 52 8.68 -24.04 15.51
CA SER A 52 7.23 -23.92 15.35
C SER A 52 6.61 -22.90 16.32
N LEU A 53 7.28 -22.61 17.44
CA LEU A 53 6.85 -21.56 18.37
C LEU A 53 6.93 -20.14 17.78
N GLN A 54 7.64 -19.94 16.67
CA GLN A 54 7.78 -18.64 16.00
C GLN A 54 6.68 -18.36 14.97
N SER A 55 5.67 -19.24 14.83
CA SER A 55 4.60 -19.09 13.84
C SER A 55 3.50 -18.10 14.25
N TYR A 56 2.57 -17.88 13.33
CA TYR A 56 1.27 -17.27 13.63
C TYR A 56 0.48 -18.13 14.63
N GLN A 57 -0.52 -17.52 15.28
CA GLN A 57 -1.38 -18.23 16.24
C GLN A 57 -2.05 -19.46 15.61
N CYS A 58 -2.66 -19.30 14.44
CA CYS A 58 -3.22 -20.42 13.70
C CYS A 58 -2.80 -20.36 12.24
N THR A 59 -2.40 -21.49 11.68
CA THR A 59 -1.96 -21.61 10.30
C THR A 59 -2.44 -22.91 9.69
N PHE A 60 -3.02 -22.81 8.50
CA PHE A 60 -3.33 -23.95 7.65
C PHE A 60 -2.56 -23.78 6.33
N SER A 61 -1.71 -24.73 5.99
CA SER A 61 -0.98 -24.73 4.72
C SER A 61 -1.35 -25.94 3.89
N GLY A 62 -1.59 -25.70 2.60
CA GLY A 62 -1.69 -26.72 1.57
C GLY A 62 -0.66 -26.42 0.49
N SER A 63 0.18 -27.41 0.16
CA SER A 63 1.11 -27.29 -0.96
C SER A 63 0.97 -28.45 -1.94
N ASN A 64 1.14 -28.10 -3.22
CA ASN A 64 1.07 -29.02 -4.34
C ASN A 64 2.30 -28.83 -5.22
N TYR A 65 2.80 -29.96 -5.69
CA TYR A 65 4.05 -30.10 -6.40
C TYR A 65 3.77 -31.00 -7.59
N LEU A 66 3.90 -30.45 -8.79
CA LEU A 66 3.80 -31.23 -10.01
C LEU A 66 5.20 -31.63 -10.43
N LEU A 67 5.46 -32.93 -10.45
CA LEU A 67 6.71 -33.51 -10.93
C LEU A 67 6.49 -34.08 -12.34
N TYR A 68 7.59 -34.47 -12.98
CA TYR A 68 7.55 -35.14 -14.28
C TYR A 68 6.71 -36.42 -14.23
N ASP A 69 6.06 -36.78 -15.33
CA ASP A 69 5.32 -38.05 -15.50
C ASP A 69 4.16 -38.23 -14.50
N ASN A 70 3.38 -37.18 -14.28
CA ASN A 70 2.20 -37.12 -13.39
C ASN A 70 2.49 -37.45 -11.91
N ALA A 71 3.74 -37.57 -11.51
CA ALA A 71 4.09 -37.67 -10.10
C ALA A 71 3.70 -36.37 -9.39
N ARG A 72 3.10 -36.49 -8.21
CA ARG A 72 2.63 -35.37 -7.42
C ARG A 72 3.09 -35.52 -5.99
N PHE A 73 3.57 -34.42 -5.41
CA PHE A 73 3.73 -34.31 -3.98
C PHE A 73 2.65 -33.36 -3.46
N ASN A 74 2.02 -33.73 -2.36
CA ASN A 74 0.99 -32.94 -1.69
C ASN A 74 1.31 -32.88 -0.22
N MET A 75 1.04 -31.75 0.40
CA MET A 75 1.22 -31.63 1.83
C MET A 75 0.16 -30.74 2.42
N LEU A 76 -0.31 -31.13 3.60
CA LEU A 76 -1.25 -30.42 4.43
C LEU A 76 -0.65 -30.24 5.82
N CYS A 77 -0.66 -29.02 6.34
CA CYS A 77 -0.19 -28.75 7.69
C CYS A 77 -1.19 -27.87 8.42
N TYR A 78 -1.54 -28.28 9.65
CA TYR A 78 -2.24 -27.44 10.61
C TYR A 78 -1.31 -27.14 11.77
N GLN A 79 -1.25 -25.89 12.19
CA GLN A 79 -0.43 -25.44 13.29
C GLN A 79 -1.21 -24.47 14.18
N GLN A 80 -1.20 -24.76 15.48
CA GLN A 80 -1.74 -23.94 16.54
C GLN A 80 -0.61 -23.53 17.49
N ARG A 81 -0.51 -22.25 17.78
CA ARG A 81 0.41 -21.69 18.78
C ARG A 81 -0.42 -21.14 19.94
N PHE A 82 0.09 -21.42 21.14
CA PHE A 82 -0.34 -20.88 22.43
C PHE A 82 0.75 -19.94 22.96
N PRO A 83 0.53 -19.17 24.04
CA PRO A 83 1.53 -18.23 24.55
C PRO A 83 2.92 -18.85 24.79
N GLU A 84 2.98 -20.06 25.34
CA GLU A 84 4.23 -20.74 25.71
C GLU A 84 4.43 -22.07 24.98
N SER A 85 3.49 -22.51 24.14
CA SER A 85 3.58 -23.81 23.47
C SER A 85 3.05 -23.77 22.04
N SER A 86 3.33 -24.80 21.25
CA SER A 86 2.78 -24.97 19.91
C SER A 86 2.50 -26.45 19.65
N LEU A 87 1.41 -26.72 18.94
CA LEU A 87 1.01 -28.02 18.44
C LEU A 87 0.89 -27.94 16.93
N SER A 88 1.44 -28.92 16.20
CA SER A 88 1.28 -28.98 14.75
C SER A 88 1.06 -30.40 14.26
N ILE A 89 0.27 -30.56 13.21
CA ILE A 89 0.04 -31.82 12.53
C ILE A 89 0.32 -31.60 11.05
N LEU A 90 1.25 -32.38 10.50
CA LEU A 90 1.63 -32.33 9.09
C LEU A 90 1.39 -33.68 8.44
N PHE A 91 0.73 -33.69 7.30
CA PHE A 91 0.58 -34.84 6.42
C PHE A 91 1.25 -34.53 5.09
N ALA A 92 2.09 -35.43 4.62
CA ALA A 92 2.77 -35.34 3.34
C ALA A 92 2.49 -36.61 2.54
N ARG A 93 2.27 -36.48 1.24
CA ARG A 93 2.03 -37.60 0.35
C ARG A 93 2.72 -37.39 -0.98
N PHE A 94 3.62 -38.29 -1.34
CA PHE A 94 4.07 -38.47 -2.72
C PHE A 94 3.20 -39.53 -3.38
N GLN A 95 2.80 -39.29 -4.62
CA GLN A 95 2.02 -40.24 -5.38
C GLN A 95 2.45 -40.20 -6.85
N LYS A 96 2.73 -41.36 -7.42
CA LYS A 96 2.90 -41.55 -8.86
C LYS A 96 1.95 -42.63 -9.32
N ASP A 97 1.02 -42.25 -10.19
CA ASP A 97 0.05 -43.16 -10.80
C ASP A 97 0.53 -43.62 -12.17
N ASN A 98 -0.14 -44.63 -12.74
CA ASN A 98 0.10 -45.13 -14.10
C ASN A 98 1.54 -45.55 -14.38
N ILE A 99 2.23 -46.10 -13.38
CA ILE A 99 3.57 -46.65 -13.56
C ILE A 99 3.43 -47.92 -14.40
N GLU A 100 3.99 -47.89 -15.60
CA GLU A 100 3.97 -49.03 -16.50
C GLU A 100 4.93 -50.12 -16.01
N ILE A 101 4.41 -51.33 -15.86
CA ILE A 101 5.15 -52.55 -15.52
C ILE A 101 4.95 -53.57 -16.63
N ARG A 102 6.05 -53.97 -17.26
CA ARG A 102 6.13 -55.08 -18.21
C ARG A 102 7.38 -55.91 -17.93
N GLN A 103 7.35 -57.21 -18.22
CA GLN A 103 8.54 -58.05 -18.06
C GLN A 103 9.43 -57.95 -19.31
N ASN A 104 8.80 -57.87 -20.48
CA ASN A 104 9.43 -57.65 -21.78
C ASN A 104 8.75 -56.47 -22.50
N LEU A 105 9.47 -55.82 -23.41
CA LEU A 105 8.94 -54.70 -24.20
C LEU A 105 7.70 -55.05 -25.03
N ALA A 106 7.56 -56.32 -25.42
CA ALA A 106 6.45 -56.85 -26.21
C ALA A 106 5.23 -57.31 -25.37
N ASP A 107 5.34 -57.35 -24.04
CA ASP A 107 4.19 -57.71 -23.20
C ASP A 107 3.16 -56.57 -23.21
N GLU A 108 1.87 -56.90 -23.06
CA GLU A 108 0.85 -55.89 -22.80
C GLU A 108 1.19 -55.10 -21.52
N PRO A 109 1.15 -53.75 -21.58
CA PRO A 109 1.49 -52.92 -20.43
C PRO A 109 0.50 -53.13 -19.29
N LYS A 110 1.02 -53.37 -18.08
CA LYS A 110 0.23 -53.29 -16.85
C LYS A 110 0.57 -51.99 -16.14
N TYR A 111 -0.38 -51.42 -15.41
CA TYR A 111 -0.17 -50.17 -14.70
C TYR A 111 -0.25 -50.38 -13.19
N THR A 112 0.57 -49.65 -12.45
CA THR A 112 0.53 -49.60 -10.99
C THR A 112 0.67 -48.17 -10.47
N TYR A 113 0.81 -48.04 -9.16
CA TYR A 113 1.04 -46.81 -8.45
C TYR A 113 2.18 -46.98 -7.43
N ASP A 114 2.72 -45.83 -7.04
CA ASP A 114 3.62 -45.63 -5.92
C ASP A 114 2.98 -44.54 -5.04
N SER A 115 2.78 -44.83 -3.77
CA SER A 115 2.21 -43.88 -2.81
C SER A 115 3.01 -43.93 -1.52
N GLU A 116 3.73 -42.86 -1.24
CA GLU A 116 4.43 -42.66 0.03
C GLU A 116 3.68 -41.62 0.85
N MET A 117 3.44 -41.91 2.12
CA MET A 117 2.77 -41.01 3.05
C MET A 117 3.61 -40.85 4.31
N ALA A 118 3.68 -39.63 4.82
CA ALA A 118 4.22 -39.36 6.15
C ALA A 118 3.25 -38.50 6.96
N ALA A 119 3.28 -38.69 8.27
CA ALA A 119 2.56 -37.87 9.22
C ALA A 119 3.51 -37.44 10.34
N ILE A 120 3.44 -36.18 10.76
CA ILE A 120 4.18 -35.62 11.89
C ILE A 120 3.19 -35.01 12.88
N LEU A 121 3.33 -35.36 14.15
CA LEU A 121 2.78 -34.64 15.30
C LEU A 121 3.92 -33.92 16.01
N ASN A 122 3.88 -32.59 15.97
CA ASN A 122 4.87 -31.71 16.57
C ASN A 122 4.33 -31.07 17.85
N TYR A 123 5.15 -31.03 18.89
CA TYR A 123 4.90 -30.24 20.09
C TYR A 123 6.14 -29.45 20.50
N SER A 124 5.95 -28.15 20.75
CA SER A 124 7.03 -27.24 21.16
C SER A 124 6.64 -26.45 22.40
N LEU A 125 7.62 -26.16 23.25
CA LEU A 125 7.46 -25.49 24.54
C LEU A 125 8.55 -24.42 24.75
N MET A 126 8.15 -23.26 25.25
CA MET A 126 9.06 -22.20 25.69
C MET A 126 9.60 -22.56 27.08
N LEU A 127 10.92 -22.73 27.17
CA LEU A 127 11.66 -22.94 28.41
C LEU A 127 12.15 -21.59 28.98
N PRO A 128 12.57 -21.55 30.26
CA PRO A 128 13.21 -20.38 30.83
C PRO A 128 14.37 -19.85 29.97
N LEU A 129 14.67 -18.55 30.09
CA LEU A 129 15.67 -17.84 29.27
C LEU A 129 15.31 -17.71 27.78
N ASN A 130 14.02 -17.83 27.45
CA ASN A 130 13.47 -17.73 26.10
C ASN A 130 14.07 -18.76 25.14
N ILE A 131 14.27 -19.99 25.63
CA ILE A 131 14.73 -21.12 24.81
C ILE A 131 13.51 -21.93 24.39
N ALA A 132 13.23 -22.01 23.09
CA ALA A 132 12.24 -22.92 22.56
C ALA A 132 12.83 -24.34 22.47
N ALA A 133 12.09 -25.34 22.92
CA ALA A 133 12.39 -26.75 22.70
C ALA A 133 11.20 -27.42 21.99
N GLY A 134 11.47 -28.40 21.13
CA GLY A 134 10.42 -29.09 20.39
C GLY A 134 10.73 -30.56 20.14
N ILE A 135 9.66 -31.32 19.94
CA ILE A 135 9.68 -32.76 19.67
C ILE A 135 8.70 -33.09 18.54
N ASN A 136 9.14 -33.93 17.62
CA ASN A 136 8.29 -34.52 16.59
C ASN A 136 8.11 -36.01 16.83
N PHE A 137 6.88 -36.48 16.74
CA PHE A 137 6.56 -37.88 16.51
C PHE A 137 6.16 -38.04 15.05
N LYS A 138 6.85 -38.91 14.32
CA LYS A 138 6.58 -39.11 12.89
C LYS A 138 6.40 -40.56 12.53
N THR A 139 5.62 -40.80 11.48
CA THR A 139 5.45 -42.13 10.88
C THR A 139 5.46 -42.03 9.37
N TYR A 140 5.82 -43.13 8.71
CA TYR A 140 5.97 -43.25 7.28
C TYR A 140 5.20 -44.49 6.82
N SER A 141 4.63 -44.46 5.62
CA SER A 141 3.96 -45.59 5.01
C SER A 141 4.23 -45.56 3.51
N ILE A 142 4.69 -46.68 2.96
CA ILE A 142 4.95 -46.85 1.54
C ILE A 142 4.03 -47.95 1.02
N ASP A 143 3.29 -47.63 -0.03
CA ASP A 143 2.40 -48.55 -0.74
C ASP A 143 2.76 -48.53 -2.22
N ILE A 144 3.49 -49.56 -2.66
CA ILE A 144 3.97 -49.70 -4.03
C ILE A 144 3.49 -51.05 -4.56
N TYR A 145 2.67 -51.01 -5.61
CA TYR A 145 2.12 -52.21 -6.23
C TYR A 145 1.40 -53.14 -5.22
N ASN A 146 1.87 -54.38 -5.03
CA ASN A 146 1.32 -55.38 -4.10
C ASN A 146 2.06 -55.40 -2.76
N TYR A 147 2.88 -54.38 -2.47
CA TYR A 147 3.72 -54.32 -1.29
C TYR A 147 3.39 -53.10 -0.45
N LYS A 148 3.16 -53.35 0.84
CA LYS A 148 2.94 -52.32 1.84
C LYS A 148 4.03 -52.39 2.88
N SER A 149 4.56 -51.25 3.26
CA SER A 149 5.50 -51.18 4.36
C SER A 149 4.79 -51.36 5.70
N ASN A 150 5.57 -51.63 6.76
CA ASN A 150 5.12 -51.31 8.11
C ASN A 150 4.95 -49.78 8.27
N ASN A 151 4.34 -49.36 9.38
CA ASN A 151 4.24 -47.94 9.77
C ASN A 151 5.21 -47.64 10.91
N PRO A 152 6.53 -47.49 10.65
CA PRO A 152 7.50 -47.25 11.71
C PRO A 152 7.24 -45.90 12.38
N LEU A 153 7.64 -45.80 13.65
CA LEU A 153 7.64 -44.55 14.39
C LEU A 153 9.07 -43.99 14.45
N GLY A 154 9.18 -42.68 14.28
CA GLY A 154 10.41 -41.92 14.44
C GLY A 154 10.21 -40.74 15.39
N LEU A 155 11.31 -40.22 15.91
CA LEU A 155 11.32 -39.09 16.82
C LEU A 155 12.40 -38.09 16.40
N ASP A 156 12.05 -36.81 16.35
CA ASP A 156 13.01 -35.71 16.18
C ASP A 156 12.96 -34.79 17.40
N ILE A 157 14.08 -34.15 17.71
CA ILE A 157 14.18 -33.14 18.77
C ILE A 157 14.84 -31.88 18.24
N GLY A 158 14.51 -30.74 18.81
CA GLY A 158 15.14 -29.47 18.45
C GLY A 158 15.11 -28.44 19.57
N ILE A 159 16.02 -27.48 19.48
CA ILE A 159 16.07 -26.27 20.30
C ILE A 159 16.26 -25.05 19.40
N TYR A 160 15.73 -23.91 19.82
CA TYR A 160 15.87 -22.63 19.13
C TYR A 160 15.88 -21.46 20.13
N ARG A 161 16.69 -20.43 19.87
CA ARG A 161 16.75 -19.22 20.69
C ARG A 161 17.04 -18.00 19.82
N ASN A 162 16.36 -16.90 20.09
CA ASN A 162 16.78 -15.58 19.63
C ASN A 162 17.96 -15.13 20.51
N ILE A 163 19.17 -15.18 19.96
CA ILE A 163 20.43 -14.91 20.68
C ILE A 163 20.63 -13.40 20.88
N PHE A 164 20.30 -12.62 19.85
CA PHE A 164 20.55 -11.19 19.83
C PHE A 164 19.38 -10.46 19.18
N GLN A 165 19.00 -9.32 19.75
CA GLN A 165 18.05 -8.40 19.16
C GLN A 165 18.49 -6.97 19.50
N SER A 166 18.56 -6.10 18.49
CA SER A 166 18.94 -4.70 18.63
C SER A 166 18.14 -3.84 17.65
N GLY A 167 18.09 -2.54 17.90
CA GLY A 167 17.34 -1.56 17.11
C GLY A 167 16.10 -1.04 17.84
N GLU A 168 15.64 0.11 17.39
CA GLU A 168 14.43 0.79 17.89
C GLU A 168 13.25 0.50 16.97
N GLU A 169 12.04 0.87 17.39
CA GLU A 169 10.86 0.66 16.59
C GLU A 169 10.89 1.50 15.33
N SER A 170 11.01 2.82 15.44
CA SER A 170 11.05 3.75 14.32
C SER A 170 12.28 3.61 13.42
N LYS A 171 13.16 2.64 13.70
CA LYS A 171 14.42 2.40 12.98
C LYS A 171 14.54 0.93 12.56
N ASN A 172 15.65 0.62 11.90
CA ASN A 172 15.97 -0.75 11.51
C ASN A 172 16.23 -1.59 12.77
N ARG A 173 15.52 -2.70 12.89
CA ARG A 173 15.69 -3.75 13.89
C ARG A 173 16.52 -4.86 13.28
N PHE A 174 17.38 -5.46 14.08
CA PHE A 174 18.22 -6.58 13.70
C PHE A 174 18.12 -7.66 14.76
N SER A 175 17.84 -8.89 14.34
CA SER A 175 17.77 -10.06 15.22
C SER A 175 18.56 -11.23 14.66
N ILE A 176 19.21 -11.97 15.56
CA ILE A 176 19.89 -13.22 15.26
C ILE A 176 19.23 -14.34 16.07
N GLY A 177 18.70 -15.33 15.36
CA GLY A 177 18.23 -16.59 15.93
C GLY A 177 19.19 -17.73 15.62
N ALA A 178 19.31 -18.69 16.52
CA ALA A 178 19.97 -19.95 16.20
C ALA A 178 19.25 -21.14 16.82
N GLY A 179 19.39 -22.29 16.17
CA GLY A 179 18.82 -23.54 16.63
C GLY A 179 19.65 -24.74 16.26
N VAL A 180 19.40 -25.84 16.96
CA VAL A 180 19.97 -27.15 16.68
C VAL A 180 18.84 -28.15 16.68
N ALA A 181 18.80 -29.03 15.68
CA ALA A 181 17.86 -30.14 15.59
C ALA A 181 18.56 -31.45 15.31
N VAL A 182 18.01 -32.54 15.84
CA VAL A 182 18.44 -33.91 15.57
C VAL A 182 17.23 -34.66 15.03
N SER A 183 17.26 -34.96 13.73
CA SER A 183 16.25 -35.76 13.05
C SER A 183 16.58 -37.25 13.15
N ASN A 184 15.56 -38.09 13.24
CA ASN A 184 15.65 -39.54 13.43
C ASN A 184 16.45 -39.91 14.69
N PHE A 185 16.22 -39.16 15.78
CA PHE A 185 16.75 -39.48 17.11
C PHE A 185 16.32 -40.88 17.55
N ILE A 186 15.02 -41.18 17.42
CA ILE A 186 14.54 -42.55 17.29
C ILE A 186 14.40 -42.82 15.80
N THR A 187 15.24 -43.73 15.29
CA THR A 187 15.29 -44.05 13.86
C THR A 187 14.12 -44.94 13.46
N PRO A 188 13.24 -44.49 12.55
CA PRO A 188 12.23 -45.36 11.98
C PRO A 188 12.89 -46.45 11.12
N LYS A 189 12.47 -47.70 11.32
CA LYS A 189 12.88 -48.86 10.51
C LYS A 189 11.74 -49.27 9.59
N LEU A 190 11.84 -48.86 8.33
CA LEU A 190 10.92 -49.25 7.28
C LEU A 190 11.18 -50.71 6.90
N ILE A 191 10.14 -51.52 6.80
CA ILE A 191 10.19 -52.91 6.37
C ILE A 191 9.20 -53.04 5.22
N MET A 192 9.71 -53.44 4.05
CA MET A 192 8.91 -53.70 2.86
C MET A 192 9.35 -55.05 2.31
N CYS A 193 8.40 -56.00 2.22
CA CYS A 193 8.71 -57.40 1.96
C CYS A 193 9.70 -57.96 3.00
N GLU A 194 10.82 -58.52 2.56
CA GLU A 194 11.91 -59.05 3.38
C GLU A 194 13.05 -58.03 3.58
N GLN A 195 12.94 -56.84 2.98
CA GLN A 195 13.97 -55.81 3.07
C GLN A 195 13.63 -54.79 4.16
N SER A 196 14.65 -54.29 4.84
CA SER A 196 14.50 -53.22 5.82
C SER A 196 15.47 -52.09 5.56
N GLU A 197 14.96 -50.86 5.67
CA GLU A 197 15.73 -49.63 5.56
C GLU A 197 15.58 -48.81 6.84
N THR A 198 16.68 -48.21 7.29
CA THR A 198 16.72 -47.35 8.47
C THR A 198 17.11 -45.94 8.05
N TYR A 199 16.32 -44.96 8.45
CA TYR A 199 16.61 -43.55 8.16
C TYR A 199 17.79 -43.07 9.02
N LYS A 200 18.80 -42.48 8.39
CA LYS A 200 20.00 -42.02 9.12
C LYS A 200 19.65 -40.86 10.04
N THR A 201 20.21 -40.86 11.25
CA THR A 201 20.20 -39.69 12.14
C THR A 201 20.93 -38.53 11.47
N LYS A 202 20.31 -37.35 11.50
CA LYS A 202 20.87 -36.11 10.91
C LYS A 202 20.86 -35.04 11.98
N SER A 203 21.96 -34.31 12.11
CA SER A 203 22.04 -33.11 12.95
C SER A 203 22.03 -31.87 12.07
N ARG A 204 21.25 -30.87 12.43
CA ARG A 204 21.12 -29.59 11.72
C ARG A 204 21.42 -28.46 12.68
N ILE A 205 22.31 -27.55 12.28
CA ILE A 205 22.55 -26.27 12.96
C ILE A 205 21.98 -25.19 12.06
N SER A 206 21.10 -24.34 12.60
CA SER A 206 20.39 -23.31 11.86
C SER A 206 20.66 -21.95 12.47
N THR A 207 20.88 -20.93 11.64
CA THR A 207 21.00 -19.52 12.04
C THR A 207 20.09 -18.67 11.18
N GLU A 208 19.30 -17.80 11.80
CA GLU A 208 18.47 -16.79 11.15
C GLU A 208 19.07 -15.41 11.44
N PHE A 209 19.33 -14.62 10.39
CA PHE A 209 19.57 -13.19 10.50
C PHE A 209 18.37 -12.47 9.90
N LYS A 210 17.72 -11.63 10.70
CA LYS A 210 16.56 -10.87 10.25
C LYS A 210 16.80 -9.38 10.50
N MET A 211 16.61 -8.59 9.47
CA MET A 211 16.76 -7.15 9.50
C MET A 211 15.49 -6.49 8.97
N THR A 212 14.92 -5.55 9.72
CA THR A 212 13.93 -4.63 9.16
C THR A 212 14.67 -3.52 8.42
N LEU A 213 14.14 -3.19 7.26
CA LEU A 213 14.59 -2.12 6.39
C LEU A 213 13.55 -1.00 6.43
N SER A 214 13.89 0.15 5.83
CA SER A 214 13.08 1.34 5.57
C SER A 214 11.66 1.27 6.17
N PRO A 215 11.41 1.86 7.34
CA PRO A 215 10.07 1.93 7.91
C PRO A 215 9.16 2.79 7.04
N HIS A 216 7.94 2.31 6.81
CA HIS A 216 6.90 3.02 6.07
C HIS A 216 5.64 3.09 6.92
N PHE A 217 5.13 4.29 7.15
CA PHE A 217 3.88 4.46 7.89
C PHE A 217 2.67 4.12 7.01
N ASN A 218 1.89 3.15 7.44
CA ASN A 218 0.63 2.76 6.81
C ASN A 218 -0.52 3.56 7.43
N GLN A 219 -0.92 4.65 6.79
CA GLN A 219 -1.98 5.53 7.29
C GLN A 219 -3.33 4.82 7.46
N ASN A 220 -3.60 3.78 6.65
CA ASN A 220 -4.88 3.06 6.72
C ASN A 220 -4.96 2.22 7.99
N LYS A 221 -3.87 1.50 8.31
CA LYS A 221 -3.75 0.66 9.50
C LYS A 221 -3.31 1.42 10.75
N ALA A 222 -2.78 2.63 10.58
CA ALA A 222 -2.06 3.37 11.61
C ALA A 222 -0.94 2.52 12.26
N SER A 223 -0.18 1.82 11.41
CA SER A 223 0.96 0.97 11.79
C SER A 223 2.22 1.40 11.04
N ILE A 224 3.39 1.05 11.56
CA ILE A 224 4.65 1.14 10.79
C ILE A 224 4.90 -0.23 10.17
N ASP A 225 4.84 -0.29 8.85
CA ASP A 225 5.21 -1.47 8.09
C ASP A 225 6.70 -1.39 7.76
N TYR A 226 7.39 -2.54 7.76
CA TYR A 226 8.81 -2.62 7.40
C TYR A 226 8.99 -3.54 6.21
N ASP A 227 9.90 -3.16 5.33
CA ASP A 227 10.54 -4.13 4.48
C ASP A 227 11.40 -5.05 5.36
N THR A 228 11.52 -6.33 5.03
CA THR A 228 12.36 -7.24 5.83
C THR A 228 13.30 -8.03 4.94
N LEU A 229 14.54 -8.15 5.41
CA LEU A 229 15.57 -9.00 4.84
C LEU A 229 15.83 -10.14 5.82
N ILE A 230 15.69 -11.38 5.34
CA ILE A 230 15.91 -12.59 6.15
C ILE A 230 16.96 -13.44 5.45
N LEU A 231 18.03 -13.77 6.15
CA LEU A 231 19.07 -14.70 5.73
C LEU A 231 19.04 -15.91 6.66
N ASN A 232 18.70 -17.07 6.11
CA ASN A 232 18.78 -18.35 6.81
C ASN A 232 20.03 -19.10 6.36
N ILE A 233 20.75 -19.68 7.31
CA ILE A 233 21.94 -20.50 7.07
C ILE A 233 21.79 -21.79 7.86
N ASP A 234 21.86 -22.91 7.15
CA ASP A 234 21.80 -24.24 7.73
C ASP A 234 23.09 -25.02 7.45
N TYR A 235 23.54 -25.76 8.44
CA TYR A 235 24.64 -26.72 8.31
C TYR A 235 24.17 -28.11 8.74
N ILE A 236 24.30 -29.08 7.82
CA ILE A 236 24.05 -30.51 8.10
C ILE A 236 25.33 -31.30 7.78
N LYS A 237 25.67 -31.36 6.50
CA LYS A 237 26.95 -31.87 5.97
C LYS A 237 27.64 -30.79 5.13
N ASN A 238 26.83 -30.06 4.39
CA ASN A 238 27.22 -28.88 3.64
C ASN A 238 26.47 -27.66 4.18
N ILE A 239 26.98 -26.47 3.85
CA ILE A 239 26.31 -25.20 4.13
C ILE A 239 25.24 -24.95 3.08
N MET A 240 24.03 -24.67 3.54
CA MET A 240 22.91 -24.18 2.74
C MET A 240 22.61 -22.76 3.21
N CYS A 241 22.22 -21.89 2.29
CA CYS A 241 21.77 -20.55 2.65
C CYS A 241 20.61 -20.09 1.79
N GLY A 242 19.78 -19.23 2.35
CA GLY A 242 18.66 -18.63 1.64
C GLY A 242 18.43 -17.21 2.08
N LEU A 243 18.15 -16.34 1.11
CA LEU A 243 17.85 -14.93 1.31
C LEU A 243 16.40 -14.68 0.90
N GLU A 244 15.65 -13.99 1.75
CA GLU A 244 14.30 -13.51 1.48
C GLU A 244 14.27 -12.00 1.68
N TYR A 245 13.73 -11.28 0.68
CA TYR A 245 13.37 -9.88 0.79
C TYR A 245 11.84 -9.75 0.70
N LYS A 246 11.23 -9.20 1.75
CA LYS A 246 9.79 -8.89 1.80
C LYS A 246 9.59 -7.38 1.70
N LYS A 247 8.68 -6.97 0.82
CA LYS A 247 8.24 -5.60 0.63
C LYS A 247 6.72 -5.54 0.58
N GLY A 248 6.11 -4.97 1.61
CA GLY A 248 4.65 -4.95 1.77
C GLY A 248 4.04 -6.35 1.63
N ASN A 249 3.20 -6.53 0.61
CA ASN A 249 2.50 -7.79 0.34
C ASN A 249 3.27 -8.78 -0.54
N TYR A 250 4.56 -8.54 -0.83
CA TYR A 250 5.35 -9.38 -1.72
C TYR A 250 6.62 -9.89 -1.06
N ALA A 251 7.07 -11.08 -1.46
CA ALA A 251 8.35 -11.66 -1.08
C ALA A 251 9.10 -12.15 -2.31
N CYS A 252 10.42 -11.96 -2.34
CA CYS A 252 11.33 -12.55 -3.31
C CYS A 252 12.39 -13.36 -2.56
N ARG A 253 12.72 -14.55 -3.08
CA ARG A 253 13.58 -15.53 -2.41
C ARG A 253 14.60 -16.09 -3.37
N ILE A 254 15.81 -16.31 -2.86
CA ILE A 254 16.87 -17.06 -3.53
C ILE A 254 17.55 -17.97 -2.53
N GLY A 255 17.97 -19.14 -2.97
CA GLY A 255 18.64 -20.13 -2.14
C GLY A 255 19.80 -20.79 -2.83
N TYR A 256 20.74 -21.25 -2.02
CA TYR A 256 21.86 -22.08 -2.40
C TYR A 256 21.87 -23.35 -1.57
N ASN A 257 21.96 -24.50 -2.24
CA ASN A 257 22.07 -25.80 -1.60
C ASN A 257 22.92 -26.72 -2.48
N PRO A 258 24.12 -27.12 -2.03
CA PRO A 258 25.05 -27.90 -2.84
C PRO A 258 24.56 -29.31 -3.19
N ASP A 259 23.53 -29.80 -2.49
CA ASP A 259 22.92 -31.11 -2.75
C ASP A 259 21.86 -31.04 -3.88
N LEU A 260 21.49 -29.83 -4.36
CA LEU A 260 20.63 -29.66 -5.55
C LEU A 260 21.43 -29.77 -6.85
N ALA A 261 20.78 -30.26 -7.92
CA ALA A 261 21.40 -30.45 -9.24
C ALA A 261 22.12 -29.18 -9.77
N TYR A 262 21.45 -28.03 -9.72
CA TYR A 262 22.03 -26.74 -10.11
C TYR A 262 22.45 -25.86 -8.93
N LYS A 263 22.39 -26.41 -7.72
CA LYS A 263 22.77 -25.76 -6.46
C LYS A 263 22.01 -24.51 -6.07
N VAL A 264 21.02 -24.08 -6.86
CA VAL A 264 20.27 -22.84 -6.65
C VAL A 264 18.77 -23.08 -6.64
N SER A 265 18.03 -22.21 -5.97
CA SER A 265 16.57 -22.16 -5.96
C SER A 265 16.11 -20.71 -5.97
N GLY A 266 14.92 -20.45 -6.47
CA GLY A 266 14.28 -19.13 -6.41
C GLY A 266 12.82 -19.24 -6.06
N GLY A 267 12.21 -18.16 -5.60
CA GLY A 267 10.78 -18.16 -5.31
C GLY A 267 10.21 -16.78 -5.07
N MET A 268 8.89 -16.72 -5.08
CA MET A 268 8.12 -15.50 -4.84
C MET A 268 6.97 -15.80 -3.87
N GLY A 269 6.52 -14.78 -3.16
CA GLY A 269 5.36 -14.85 -2.28
C GLY A 269 4.46 -13.63 -2.46
N MET A 270 3.16 -13.83 -2.31
CA MET A 270 2.16 -12.77 -2.30
C MET A 270 1.24 -12.95 -1.09
N TYR A 271 0.93 -11.86 -0.38
CA TYR A 271 0.09 -11.83 0.81
C TYR A 271 -1.18 -11.00 0.54
N ILE A 272 -2.35 -11.61 0.63
CA ILE A 272 -3.65 -10.98 0.41
C ILE A 272 -4.47 -11.16 1.69
N GLY A 273 -4.39 -10.17 2.59
CA GLY A 273 -4.96 -10.27 3.92
C GLY A 273 -4.37 -11.48 4.67
N ASP A 274 -5.24 -12.41 5.01
CA ASP A 274 -4.94 -13.63 5.76
C ASP A 274 -4.43 -14.79 4.90
N ILE A 275 -4.42 -14.64 3.57
CA ILE A 275 -3.98 -15.66 2.62
C ILE A 275 -2.57 -15.32 2.12
N ALA A 276 -1.67 -16.29 2.11
CA ALA A 276 -0.39 -16.23 1.42
C ALA A 276 -0.36 -17.24 0.28
N ILE A 277 0.16 -16.83 -0.87
CA ILE A 277 0.45 -17.70 -2.01
C ILE A 277 1.95 -17.68 -2.21
N ASN A 278 2.62 -18.81 -2.04
CA ASN A 278 4.06 -18.95 -2.26
C ASN A 278 4.30 -19.82 -3.49
N TYR A 279 5.32 -19.43 -4.25
CA TYR A 279 5.80 -20.15 -5.41
C TYR A 279 7.31 -20.35 -5.29
N SER A 280 7.80 -21.52 -5.66
CA SER A 280 9.23 -21.82 -5.76
C SER A 280 9.55 -22.47 -7.10
N PHE A 281 10.78 -22.23 -7.55
CA PHE A 281 11.37 -22.81 -8.73
C PHE A 281 12.76 -23.34 -8.36
N THR A 282 12.98 -24.62 -8.64
CA THR A 282 14.31 -25.25 -8.50
C THR A 282 14.71 -25.81 -9.85
N PRO A 283 15.78 -25.29 -10.49
CA PRO A 283 16.29 -25.89 -11.71
C PRO A 283 16.71 -27.34 -11.43
N PHE A 284 16.28 -28.25 -12.30
CA PHE A 284 16.61 -29.67 -12.27
C PHE A 284 17.00 -30.11 -13.69
N ILE A 285 17.72 -31.23 -13.82
CA ILE A 285 18.38 -31.62 -15.09
C ILE A 285 17.35 -31.58 -16.24
N ASP A 286 17.60 -30.73 -17.24
CA ASP A 286 16.77 -30.43 -18.42
C ASP A 286 15.34 -29.88 -18.17
N TYR A 287 14.88 -29.74 -16.91
CA TYR A 287 13.53 -29.27 -16.55
C TYR A 287 13.48 -28.45 -15.24
N GLY A 288 12.48 -27.59 -15.10
CA GLY A 288 12.22 -26.88 -13.84
C GLY A 288 11.30 -27.65 -12.89
N LEU A 289 11.61 -27.68 -11.60
CA LEU A 289 10.66 -28.11 -10.58
C LEU A 289 9.87 -26.90 -10.07
N HIS A 290 8.55 -26.99 -10.15
CA HIS A 290 7.62 -25.91 -9.79
C HIS A 290 6.82 -26.29 -8.55
N TYR A 291 6.70 -25.35 -7.64
CA TYR A 291 6.18 -25.55 -6.30
C TYR A 291 5.13 -24.49 -6.00
N LEU A 292 3.93 -24.89 -5.57
CA LEU A 292 2.88 -23.95 -5.18
C LEU A 292 2.37 -24.27 -3.79
N GLU A 293 2.23 -23.23 -2.98
CA GLU A 293 1.67 -23.31 -1.64
C GLU A 293 0.65 -22.20 -1.42
N MET A 294 -0.44 -22.57 -0.74
CA MET A 294 -1.40 -21.64 -0.18
C MET A 294 -1.41 -21.79 1.34
N VAL A 295 -1.22 -20.68 2.05
CA VAL A 295 -1.27 -20.62 3.51
C VAL A 295 -2.41 -19.71 3.92
N TYR A 296 -3.32 -20.20 4.75
CA TYR A 296 -4.33 -19.41 5.43
C TYR A 296 -3.90 -19.17 6.89
N LYS A 297 -3.84 -17.92 7.29
CA LYS A 297 -3.42 -17.47 8.62
C LYS A 297 -4.62 -16.87 9.33
N PHE A 298 -4.84 -17.22 10.58
CA PHE A 298 -5.89 -16.59 11.37
C PHE A 298 -5.48 -16.47 12.84
N GLY A 299 -6.08 -15.52 13.53
CA GLY A 299 -5.69 -15.13 14.90
C GLY A 299 -4.56 -14.10 14.92
N GLU A 300 -4.17 -13.70 16.13
CA GLU A 300 -3.17 -12.66 16.33
C GLU A 300 -1.79 -13.20 15.96
N LYS A 301 -1.06 -12.45 15.14
CA LYS A 301 0.39 -12.63 15.04
C LYS A 301 0.97 -12.18 16.39
N VAL A 302 1.96 -12.89 16.95
CA VAL A 302 2.85 -12.24 17.92
C VAL A 302 3.66 -11.24 17.12
N GLU A 303 3.06 -10.09 16.92
CA GLU A 303 3.86 -8.91 16.69
C GLU A 303 4.58 -8.69 18.01
N SER A 304 5.88 -8.96 18.02
CA SER A 304 6.79 -8.29 18.94
C SER A 304 6.88 -6.79 18.58
N GLU A 305 5.77 -6.20 18.14
CA GLU A 305 5.55 -4.77 18.20
C GLU A 305 5.30 -4.50 19.67
N ILE A 306 6.41 -4.31 20.39
CA ILE A 306 6.43 -3.19 21.33
C ILE A 306 5.84 -2.03 20.50
N GLN A 307 4.64 -1.59 20.88
CA GLN A 307 3.98 -0.42 20.32
C GLN A 307 4.53 0.74 21.13
N SER A 308 5.33 1.59 20.49
CA SER A 308 5.78 2.83 21.09
C SER A 308 4.56 3.69 21.38
N GLU A 309 4.59 4.35 22.52
CA GLU A 309 3.58 5.30 22.97
C GLU A 309 3.28 6.34 21.88
N ASP A 310 4.28 6.75 21.11
CA ASP A 310 4.14 7.68 19.97
C ASP A 310 3.24 7.15 18.84
N ILE A 311 3.36 5.87 18.47
CA ILE A 311 2.52 5.26 17.42
C ILE A 311 1.09 5.11 17.92
N ASP A 312 0.93 4.74 19.19
CA ASP A 312 -0.39 4.62 19.82
C ASP A 312 -1.11 5.97 19.91
N GLU A 313 -0.41 7.01 20.35
CA GLU A 313 -0.93 8.38 20.37
C GLU A 313 -1.34 8.83 18.96
N GLN A 314 -0.52 8.54 17.95
CA GLN A 314 -0.84 8.88 16.56
C GLN A 314 -2.05 8.10 16.04
N ARG A 315 -2.16 6.80 16.35
CA ARG A 315 -3.33 5.98 16.02
C ARG A 315 -4.60 6.52 16.66
N ILE A 316 -4.54 6.88 17.94
CA ILE A 316 -5.65 7.50 18.67
C ILE A 316 -6.03 8.82 18.00
N LEU A 317 -5.06 9.67 17.67
CA LEU A 317 -5.29 10.95 17.00
C LEU A 317 -5.95 10.79 15.62
N ILE A 318 -5.47 9.85 14.79
CA ILE A 318 -6.05 9.57 13.46
C ILE A 318 -7.47 9.03 13.59
N ASN A 319 -7.71 8.10 14.53
CA ASN A 319 -9.05 7.56 14.77
C ASN A 319 -10.03 8.64 15.26
N ASN A 320 -9.57 9.51 16.16
CA ASN A 320 -10.35 10.67 16.61
C ASN A 320 -10.67 11.63 15.46
N THR A 321 -9.70 11.85 14.57
CA THR A 321 -9.86 12.67 13.37
C THR A 321 -10.89 12.08 12.41
N ARG A 322 -10.82 10.78 12.11
CA ARG A 322 -11.79 10.07 11.25
C ARG A 322 -13.19 10.04 11.84
N SER A 323 -13.29 9.86 13.15
CA SER A 323 -14.57 9.90 13.89
C SER A 323 -15.21 11.28 13.80
N LEU A 324 -14.45 12.35 14.05
CA LEU A 324 -14.94 13.72 13.92
C LEU A 324 -15.35 14.04 12.48
N TYR A 325 -14.52 13.68 11.49
CA TYR A 325 -14.83 13.87 10.08
C TYR A 325 -16.16 13.20 9.73
N SER A 326 -16.34 11.93 10.09
CA SER A 326 -17.56 11.17 9.80
C SER A 326 -18.79 11.82 10.43
N LYS A 327 -18.70 12.26 11.69
CA LYS A 327 -19.81 12.95 12.37
C LYS A 327 -20.19 14.26 11.67
N CYS A 328 -19.23 15.14 11.44
CA CYS A 328 -19.47 16.44 10.82
C CYS A 328 -19.88 16.32 9.35
N TYR A 329 -19.41 15.30 8.63
CA TYR A 329 -19.83 15.01 7.27
C TYR A 329 -21.31 14.62 7.20
N GLN A 330 -21.79 13.79 8.14
CA GLN A 330 -23.22 13.47 8.24
C GLN A 330 -24.06 14.68 8.63
N GLU A 331 -23.57 15.53 9.53
CA GLU A 331 -24.21 16.80 9.88
C GLU A 331 -24.31 17.74 8.66
N ALA A 332 -23.26 17.84 7.86
CA ALA A 332 -23.26 18.62 6.63
C ALA A 332 -24.28 18.09 5.60
N LEU A 333 -24.48 16.77 5.51
CA LEU A 333 -25.54 16.17 4.69
C LEU A 333 -26.93 16.54 5.21
N SER A 334 -27.17 16.46 6.52
CA SER A 334 -28.44 16.91 7.12
C SER A 334 -28.72 18.39 6.81
N MET A 335 -27.70 19.25 6.90
CA MET A 335 -27.81 20.67 6.55
C MET A 335 -28.17 20.87 5.06
N ILE A 336 -27.63 20.04 4.16
CA ILE A 336 -27.96 20.07 2.72
C ILE A 336 -29.42 19.69 2.49
N ASP A 337 -29.90 18.65 3.18
CA ASP A 337 -31.29 18.19 3.10
C ASP A 337 -32.28 19.23 3.66
N GLU A 338 -31.85 19.99 4.66
CA GLU A 338 -32.59 21.13 5.23
C GLU A 338 -32.49 22.42 4.39
N GLY A 339 -31.69 22.42 3.30
CA GLY A 339 -31.47 23.60 2.45
C GLY A 339 -30.52 24.65 3.02
N LYS A 340 -29.81 24.35 4.12
CA LYS A 340 -28.79 25.19 4.76
C LYS A 340 -27.43 25.04 4.07
N TYR A 341 -27.37 25.42 2.78
CA TYR A 341 -26.19 25.18 1.95
C TYR A 341 -24.94 25.95 2.41
N GLU A 342 -25.08 27.21 2.84
CA GLU A 342 -23.95 28.03 3.31
C GLU A 342 -23.30 27.46 4.57
N GLU A 343 -24.11 27.05 5.54
CA GLU A 343 -23.64 26.43 6.79
C GLU A 343 -22.93 25.11 6.50
N SER A 344 -23.47 24.31 5.58
CA SER A 344 -22.86 23.07 5.12
C SER A 344 -21.50 23.31 4.45
N VAL A 345 -21.36 24.34 3.58
CA VAL A 345 -20.06 24.68 2.97
C VAL A 345 -19.03 25.03 4.03
N ILE A 346 -19.39 25.86 5.02
CA ILE A 346 -18.47 26.24 6.10
C ILE A 346 -18.03 25.00 6.89
N LEU A 347 -18.95 24.09 7.22
CA LEU A 347 -18.65 22.87 7.94
C LEU A 347 -17.76 21.92 7.12
N LEU A 348 -18.10 21.70 5.85
CA LEU A 348 -17.33 20.85 4.93
C LEU A 348 -15.91 21.38 4.73
N GLU A 349 -15.74 22.69 4.55
CA GLU A 349 -14.42 23.32 4.42
C GLU A 349 -13.58 23.18 5.70
N ARG A 350 -14.20 23.25 6.87
CA ARG A 350 -13.54 23.05 8.16
C ARG A 350 -13.02 21.63 8.37
N ILE A 351 -13.76 20.63 7.90
CA ILE A 351 -13.37 19.21 8.08
C ILE A 351 -12.54 18.65 6.93
N MET A 352 -12.50 19.32 5.78
CA MET A 352 -11.76 18.85 4.61
C MET A 352 -10.27 18.51 4.89
N PRO A 353 -9.54 19.26 5.74
CA PRO A 353 -8.16 18.91 6.09
C PRO A 353 -8.01 17.59 6.88
N LEU A 354 -9.07 17.10 7.54
CA LEU A 354 -9.04 15.85 8.33
C LEU A 354 -8.92 14.61 7.43
N GLU A 355 -9.48 14.65 6.21
CA GLU A 355 -9.36 13.61 5.19
C GLU A 355 -8.99 14.19 3.82
N LYS A 356 -7.70 14.47 3.66
CA LYS A 356 -7.14 15.17 2.49
C LYS A 356 -7.48 14.52 1.13
N GLU A 357 -7.58 13.19 1.08
CA GLU A 357 -7.80 12.43 -0.15
C GLU A 357 -9.28 12.21 -0.48
N ASN A 358 -10.21 12.64 0.38
CA ASN A 358 -11.62 12.33 0.18
C ASN A 358 -12.27 13.26 -0.87
N PRO A 359 -12.61 12.77 -2.08
CA PRO A 359 -13.18 13.62 -3.13
C PRO A 359 -14.61 14.05 -2.82
N LYS A 360 -15.32 13.34 -1.93
CA LYS A 360 -16.75 13.56 -1.69
C LYS A 360 -17.05 14.91 -1.06
N ALA A 361 -16.24 15.34 -0.09
CA ALA A 361 -16.43 16.65 0.54
C ALA A 361 -16.26 17.80 -0.47
N LYS A 362 -15.28 17.70 -1.37
CA LYS A 362 -15.07 18.69 -2.45
C LYS A 362 -16.25 18.74 -3.42
N GLU A 363 -16.79 17.57 -3.78
CA GLU A 363 -17.96 17.47 -4.63
C GLU A 363 -19.20 18.09 -3.98
N LEU A 364 -19.45 17.80 -2.70
CA LEU A 364 -20.55 18.40 -1.94
C LEU A 364 -20.41 19.93 -1.84
N ILE A 365 -19.21 20.46 -1.55
CA ILE A 365 -18.96 21.90 -1.55
C ILE A 365 -19.33 22.51 -2.91
N LYS A 366 -18.96 21.86 -4.03
CA LYS A 366 -19.32 22.31 -5.37
C LYS A 366 -20.84 22.31 -5.58
N ILE A 367 -21.54 21.27 -5.14
CA ILE A 367 -23.00 21.18 -5.22
C ILE A 367 -23.66 22.30 -4.40
N CYS A 368 -23.24 22.50 -3.15
CA CYS A 368 -23.75 23.56 -2.28
C CYS A 368 -23.52 24.94 -2.90
N ASN A 369 -22.30 25.24 -3.37
CA ASN A 369 -21.99 26.51 -4.03
C ASN A 369 -22.84 26.75 -5.28
N THR A 370 -23.13 25.70 -6.05
CA THR A 370 -24.04 25.79 -7.21
C THR A 370 -25.47 26.12 -6.77
N LYS A 371 -25.97 25.49 -5.70
CA LYS A 371 -27.31 25.75 -5.14
C LYS A 371 -27.43 27.16 -4.54
N ILE A 372 -26.41 27.62 -3.81
CA ILE A 372 -26.31 28.98 -3.27
C ILE A 372 -26.38 30.00 -4.42
N SER A 373 -25.56 29.79 -5.45
CA SER A 373 -25.50 30.66 -6.62
C SER A 373 -26.85 30.69 -7.36
N TYR A 374 -27.47 29.52 -7.58
CA TYR A 374 -28.78 29.40 -8.19
C TYR A 374 -29.87 30.15 -7.40
N GLY A 375 -29.89 30.04 -6.06
CA GLY A 375 -30.85 30.76 -5.22
C GLY A 375 -30.74 32.29 -5.38
N LYS A 376 -29.50 32.81 -5.36
CA LYS A 376 -29.23 34.24 -5.57
C LYS A 376 -29.62 34.70 -6.98
N ILE A 377 -29.23 33.94 -8.00
CA ILE A 377 -29.53 34.25 -9.40
C ILE A 377 -31.04 34.23 -9.66
N LYS A 378 -31.80 33.30 -9.05
CA LYS A 378 -33.25 33.24 -9.19
C LYS A 378 -33.94 34.50 -8.66
N ALA A 379 -33.50 35.01 -7.52
CA ALA A 379 -34.03 36.27 -6.96
C ALA A 379 -33.74 37.44 -7.91
N ILE A 380 -32.47 37.57 -8.34
CA ILE A 380 -32.03 38.61 -9.28
C ILE A 380 -32.78 38.53 -10.63
N ASN A 381 -33.07 37.32 -11.13
CA ASN A 381 -33.83 37.13 -12.37
C ASN A 381 -35.29 37.59 -12.27
N THR A 382 -35.88 37.51 -11.08
CA THR A 382 -37.23 38.04 -10.85
C THR A 382 -37.22 39.56 -10.95
N ASP A 383 -36.24 40.22 -10.32
CA ASP A 383 -36.07 41.67 -10.37
C ASP A 383 -35.72 42.16 -11.79
N PHE A 384 -34.89 41.41 -12.51
CA PHE A 384 -34.58 41.64 -13.93
C PHE A 384 -35.84 41.62 -14.80
N SER A 385 -36.68 40.59 -14.63
CA SER A 385 -37.92 40.46 -15.41
C SER A 385 -38.92 41.58 -15.08
N ASN A 386 -39.01 41.99 -13.81
CA ASN A 386 -39.83 43.13 -13.41
C ASN A 386 -39.33 44.44 -14.03
N ALA A 387 -38.01 44.67 -14.03
CA ALA A 387 -37.40 45.85 -14.65
C ALA A 387 -37.66 45.91 -16.16
N LEU A 388 -37.60 44.78 -16.87
CA LEU A 388 -37.96 44.73 -18.29
C LEU A 388 -39.46 45.05 -18.52
N ASN A 389 -40.35 44.50 -17.69
CA ASN A 389 -41.80 44.75 -17.80
C ASN A 389 -42.18 46.21 -17.54
N THR A 390 -41.46 46.90 -16.65
CA THR A 390 -41.64 48.34 -16.38
C THR A 390 -40.83 49.22 -17.33
N ASN A 391 -40.13 48.63 -18.30
CA ASN A 391 -39.28 49.32 -19.27
C ASN A 391 -38.11 50.11 -18.64
N ASP A 392 -37.66 49.72 -17.44
CA ASP A 392 -36.49 50.24 -16.75
C ASP A 392 -35.22 49.46 -17.17
N ILE A 393 -34.72 49.79 -18.36
CA ILE A 393 -33.60 49.09 -19.00
C ILE A 393 -32.31 49.19 -18.17
N LYS A 394 -32.09 50.32 -17.49
CA LYS A 394 -30.90 50.53 -16.65
C LYS A 394 -30.89 49.58 -15.45
N SER A 395 -32.03 49.44 -14.77
CA SER A 395 -32.17 48.46 -13.69
C SER A 395 -32.02 47.02 -14.20
N ALA A 396 -32.51 46.70 -15.39
CA ALA A 396 -32.30 45.38 -15.99
C ALA A 396 -30.81 45.07 -16.24
N TYR A 397 -30.04 46.02 -16.77
CA TYR A 397 -28.57 45.87 -16.89
C TYR A 397 -27.89 45.70 -15.54
N HIS A 398 -28.31 46.45 -14.51
CA HIS A 398 -27.75 46.29 -13.16
C HIS A 398 -27.94 44.88 -12.62
N GLN A 399 -29.14 44.31 -12.75
CA GLN A 399 -29.42 42.93 -12.33
C GLN A 399 -28.61 41.91 -13.15
N TYR A 400 -28.48 42.11 -14.46
CA TYR A 400 -27.65 41.24 -15.30
C TYR A 400 -26.17 41.25 -14.86
N PHE A 401 -25.61 42.42 -14.55
CA PHE A 401 -24.24 42.54 -14.04
C PHE A 401 -24.06 41.83 -12.69
N MET A 402 -25.05 41.91 -11.78
CA MET A 402 -25.04 41.15 -10.54
C MET A 402 -25.02 39.62 -10.78
N VAL A 403 -25.72 39.12 -11.81
CA VAL A 403 -25.65 37.70 -12.19
C VAL A 403 -24.26 37.33 -12.73
N LEU A 404 -23.66 38.18 -13.58
CA LEU A 404 -22.30 37.95 -14.09
C LEU A 404 -21.25 37.91 -12.97
N ASP A 405 -21.44 38.70 -11.91
CA ASP A 405 -20.56 38.70 -10.75
C ASP A 405 -20.71 37.44 -9.87
N ILE A 406 -21.84 36.74 -9.94
CA ILE A 406 -22.09 35.49 -9.21
C ILE A 406 -21.65 34.28 -10.03
N ASP A 407 -22.19 34.11 -11.24
CA ASP A 407 -21.87 33.00 -12.14
C ASP A 407 -22.06 33.42 -13.61
N PRO A 408 -20.96 33.79 -14.29
CA PRO A 408 -21.01 34.21 -15.69
C PRO A 408 -21.35 33.07 -16.65
N PHE A 409 -21.29 31.80 -16.23
CA PHE A 409 -21.62 30.65 -17.07
C PHE A 409 -23.04 30.12 -16.87
N SER A 410 -23.83 30.76 -15.99
CA SER A 410 -25.19 30.31 -15.74
C SER A 410 -26.06 30.47 -16.99
N VAL A 411 -26.97 29.52 -17.24
CA VAL A 411 -27.96 29.60 -18.35
C VAL A 411 -28.76 30.90 -18.27
N VAL A 412 -29.06 31.34 -17.04
CA VAL A 412 -29.78 32.60 -16.78
C VAL A 412 -28.99 33.81 -17.25
N SER A 413 -27.68 33.87 -17.03
CA SER A 413 -26.85 34.97 -17.53
C SER A 413 -26.87 35.07 -19.05
N THR A 414 -26.89 33.92 -19.74
CA THR A 414 -26.93 33.88 -21.21
C THR A 414 -28.30 34.36 -21.72
N ASP A 415 -29.40 33.87 -21.14
CA ASP A 415 -30.77 34.31 -21.47
C ASP A 415 -30.99 35.81 -21.20
N MET A 416 -30.49 36.33 -20.08
CA MET A 416 -30.53 37.77 -19.78
C MET A 416 -29.79 38.60 -20.84
N ASN A 417 -28.60 38.16 -21.26
CA ASN A 417 -27.81 38.83 -22.28
C ASN A 417 -28.53 38.84 -23.63
N GLU A 418 -29.11 37.71 -24.04
CA GLU A 418 -29.86 37.59 -25.29
C GLU A 418 -31.08 38.53 -25.30
N LYS A 419 -31.82 38.60 -24.19
CA LYS A 419 -32.95 39.52 -24.04
C LYS A 419 -32.52 40.99 -24.13
N LEU A 420 -31.43 41.36 -23.46
CA LEU A 420 -30.90 42.73 -23.49
C LEU A 420 -30.36 43.14 -24.87
N ARG A 421 -29.93 42.19 -25.69
CA ARG A 421 -29.50 42.40 -27.08
C ARG A 421 -30.62 42.24 -28.11
N GLY A 422 -31.85 42.02 -27.67
CA GLY A 422 -32.99 41.97 -28.57
C GLY A 422 -33.24 43.32 -29.24
N PRO A 423 -33.70 43.35 -30.50
CA PRO A 423 -33.92 44.60 -31.24
C PRO A 423 -34.92 45.55 -30.55
N GLU A 424 -35.88 44.99 -29.80
CA GLU A 424 -36.82 45.78 -29.00
C GLU A 424 -36.12 46.58 -27.91
N ILE A 425 -35.18 45.97 -27.19
CA ILE A 425 -34.42 46.63 -26.11
C ILE A 425 -33.40 47.60 -26.69
N GLU A 426 -32.69 47.22 -27.76
CA GLU A 426 -31.70 48.09 -28.42
C GLU A 426 -32.29 49.45 -28.82
N SER A 427 -33.54 49.47 -29.30
CA SER A 427 -34.25 50.71 -29.67
C SER A 427 -34.59 51.63 -28.49
N LYS A 428 -34.57 51.08 -27.27
CA LYS A 428 -34.95 51.76 -26.01
C LYS A 428 -33.73 52.18 -25.18
N ILE A 429 -32.51 51.87 -25.63
CA ILE A 429 -31.28 52.24 -24.91
C ILE A 429 -31.11 53.75 -24.92
N THR A 430 -31.14 54.34 -23.73
CA THR A 430 -30.82 55.76 -23.53
C THR A 430 -29.31 55.96 -23.40
N ARG A 431 -28.85 57.21 -23.56
CA ARG A 431 -27.45 57.58 -23.29
C ARG A 431 -27.01 57.16 -21.88
N ASP A 432 -27.83 57.43 -20.87
CA ASP A 432 -27.53 57.07 -19.48
C ASP A 432 -27.35 55.57 -19.27
N THR A 433 -28.08 54.74 -20.02
CA THR A 433 -27.96 53.27 -19.98
C THR A 433 -26.66 52.82 -20.64
N LYS A 434 -26.30 53.43 -21.77
CA LYS A 434 -25.04 53.17 -22.46
C LYS A 434 -23.84 53.57 -21.59
N ASP A 435 -23.88 54.76 -21.00
CA ASP A 435 -22.82 55.25 -20.10
C ASP A 435 -22.68 54.31 -18.88
N PHE A 436 -23.78 53.79 -18.33
CA PHE A 436 -23.75 52.79 -17.24
C PHE A 436 -23.12 51.46 -17.66
N TYR A 437 -23.44 50.96 -18.85
CA TYR A 437 -22.81 49.77 -19.41
C TYR A 437 -21.30 49.96 -19.62
N GLU A 438 -20.90 51.07 -20.22
CA GLU A 438 -19.49 51.40 -20.48
C GLU A 438 -18.70 51.52 -19.17
N GLN A 439 -19.27 52.12 -18.11
CA GLN A 439 -18.65 52.17 -16.78
C GLN A 439 -18.40 50.79 -16.18
N TYR A 440 -19.30 49.84 -16.37
CA TYR A 440 -19.12 48.47 -15.88
C TYR A 440 -18.02 47.73 -16.66
N VAL A 441 -18.00 47.87 -18.00
CA VAL A 441 -16.92 47.33 -18.85
C VAL A 441 -15.56 47.92 -18.47
N GLU A 442 -15.48 49.23 -18.25
CA GLU A 442 -14.26 49.88 -17.75
C GLU A 442 -13.82 49.34 -16.39
N THR A 443 -14.77 49.01 -15.51
CA THR A 443 -14.48 48.43 -14.19
C THR A 443 -13.90 47.03 -14.33
N ILE A 444 -14.46 46.19 -15.21
CA ILE A 444 -13.91 44.87 -15.54
C ILE A 444 -12.48 44.99 -16.08
N VAL A 445 -12.26 45.88 -17.05
CA VAL A 445 -10.91 46.13 -17.61
C VAL A 445 -9.92 46.55 -16.52
N LYS A 446 -10.28 47.53 -15.68
CA LYS A 446 -9.45 47.96 -14.54
C LYS A 446 -9.17 46.82 -13.57
N ASN A 447 -10.13 45.92 -13.34
CA ASN A 447 -9.95 44.75 -12.49
C ASN A 447 -9.00 43.72 -13.12
N ILE A 448 -9.10 43.45 -14.43
CA ILE A 448 -8.18 42.58 -15.16
C ILE A 448 -6.74 43.08 -14.96
N ASP A 449 -6.47 44.35 -15.24
CA ASP A 449 -5.13 44.94 -15.10
C ASP A 449 -4.64 44.90 -13.64
N LYS A 450 -5.52 45.19 -12.68
CA LYS A 450 -5.24 45.11 -11.25
C LYS A 450 -4.91 43.68 -10.78
N TYR A 451 -5.58 42.67 -11.33
CA TYR A 451 -5.34 41.28 -10.95
C TYR A 451 -4.09 40.72 -11.64
N LEU A 452 -3.86 41.06 -12.91
CA LEU A 452 -2.65 40.73 -13.65
C LEU A 452 -1.40 41.34 -12.99
N SER A 453 -1.43 42.62 -12.62
CA SER A 453 -0.31 43.27 -11.91
C SER A 453 0.00 42.69 -10.52
N LYS A 454 -0.93 41.92 -9.95
CA LYS A 454 -0.75 41.19 -8.68
C LYS A 454 -0.57 39.68 -8.88
N ASN A 455 -0.39 39.20 -10.12
CA ASN A 455 -0.31 37.78 -10.47
C ASN A 455 -1.50 36.94 -9.95
N ASN A 456 -2.68 37.55 -9.80
CA ASN A 456 -3.90 36.85 -9.39
C ASN A 456 -4.66 36.35 -10.62
N PHE A 457 -4.09 35.34 -11.26
CA PHE A 457 -4.54 34.90 -12.58
C PHE A 457 -5.97 34.33 -12.58
N ASP A 458 -6.37 33.60 -11.52
CA ASP A 458 -7.74 33.05 -11.42
C ASP A 458 -8.80 34.17 -11.43
N LYS A 459 -8.54 35.28 -10.72
CA LYS A 459 -9.45 36.43 -10.72
C LYS A 459 -9.43 37.18 -12.04
N ALA A 460 -8.26 37.36 -12.66
CA ALA A 460 -8.14 37.98 -13.97
C ALA A 460 -8.91 37.19 -15.04
N GLU A 461 -8.80 35.85 -15.02
CA GLU A 461 -9.50 34.95 -15.93
C GLU A 461 -11.02 35.06 -15.79
N ASN A 462 -11.53 35.09 -14.54
CA ASN A 462 -12.95 35.32 -14.28
C ASN A 462 -13.45 36.68 -14.83
N GLU A 463 -12.68 37.76 -14.68
CA GLU A 463 -13.05 39.06 -15.24
C GLU A 463 -13.00 39.09 -16.78
N ILE A 464 -12.03 38.40 -17.39
CA ILE A 464 -11.95 38.23 -18.86
C ILE A 464 -13.16 37.45 -19.39
N ILE A 465 -13.62 36.43 -18.66
CA ILE A 465 -14.85 35.69 -19.01
C ILE A 465 -16.06 36.63 -19.04
N LYS A 466 -16.22 37.49 -18.04
CA LYS A 466 -17.30 38.50 -18.00
C LYS A 466 -17.20 39.43 -19.20
N LEU A 467 -16.00 39.95 -19.50
CA LEU A 467 -15.76 40.81 -20.66
C LEU A 467 -16.12 40.11 -21.98
N ASN A 468 -15.77 38.84 -22.13
CA ASN A 468 -16.07 38.06 -23.33
C ASN A 468 -17.58 37.86 -23.56
N LEU A 469 -18.37 37.71 -22.49
CA LEU A 469 -19.82 37.61 -22.58
C LEU A 469 -20.46 38.95 -22.97
N LEU A 470 -19.96 40.05 -22.39
CA LEU A 470 -20.41 41.41 -22.66
C LEU A 470 -20.03 41.88 -24.06
N GLU A 471 -18.83 41.53 -24.54
CA GLU A 471 -18.27 42.01 -25.80
C GLU A 471 -17.55 40.87 -26.60
N PRO A 472 -18.27 39.86 -27.10
CA PRO A 472 -17.69 38.65 -27.69
C PRO A 472 -16.94 38.90 -29.01
N ARG A 473 -17.17 40.05 -29.65
CA ARG A 473 -16.49 40.46 -30.89
C ARG A 473 -15.43 41.54 -30.65
N ASN A 474 -15.19 41.95 -29.40
CA ASN A 474 -14.19 42.95 -29.13
C ASN A 474 -12.79 42.34 -29.27
N LYS A 475 -11.97 42.93 -30.15
CA LYS A 475 -10.57 42.55 -30.34
C LYS A 475 -9.77 42.65 -29.04
N ASN A 476 -10.17 43.54 -28.12
CA ASN A 476 -9.52 43.71 -26.83
C ASN A 476 -9.65 42.46 -25.95
N THR A 477 -10.76 41.72 -26.02
CA THR A 477 -10.93 40.49 -25.22
C THR A 477 -9.89 39.43 -25.60
N ALA A 478 -9.68 39.21 -26.91
CA ALA A 478 -8.64 38.30 -27.40
C ALA A 478 -7.24 38.74 -26.96
N LEU A 479 -6.98 40.05 -26.96
CA LEU A 479 -5.73 40.63 -26.46
C LEU A 479 -5.54 40.38 -24.96
N TYR A 480 -6.58 40.51 -24.13
CA TYR A 480 -6.49 40.20 -22.70
C TYR A 480 -6.26 38.71 -22.41
N ILE A 481 -6.88 37.80 -23.18
CA ILE A 481 -6.61 36.36 -23.08
C ILE A 481 -5.14 36.08 -23.43
N PHE A 482 -4.65 36.65 -24.53
CA PHE A 482 -3.25 36.52 -24.94
C PHE A 482 -2.30 37.05 -23.84
N ASN A 483 -2.56 38.26 -23.34
CA ASN A 483 -1.76 38.88 -22.28
C ASN A 483 -1.79 38.08 -20.98
N LEU A 484 -2.94 37.52 -20.58
CA LEU A 484 -3.06 36.64 -19.42
C LEU A 484 -2.15 35.41 -19.56
N ASN A 485 -2.23 34.73 -20.71
CA ASN A 485 -1.45 33.52 -20.96
C ASN A 485 0.05 33.83 -21.04
N GLU A 486 0.42 34.93 -21.68
CA GLU A 486 1.81 35.39 -21.75
C GLU A 486 2.36 35.73 -20.35
N GLN A 487 1.59 36.43 -19.52
CA GLN A 487 2.00 36.74 -18.14
C GLN A 487 2.06 35.49 -17.26
N LYS A 488 1.10 34.56 -17.36
CA LYS A 488 1.16 33.25 -16.70
C LYS A 488 2.47 32.54 -17.06
N ALA A 489 2.77 32.42 -18.36
CA ALA A 489 3.98 31.76 -18.84
C ALA A 489 5.27 32.45 -18.35
N ARG A 490 5.35 33.78 -18.46
CA ARG A 490 6.51 34.55 -17.97
C ARG A 490 6.71 34.38 -16.46
N TYR A 491 5.63 34.42 -15.67
CA TYR A 491 5.71 34.28 -14.23
C TYR A 491 6.08 32.85 -13.80
N ILE A 492 5.52 31.83 -14.46
CA ILE A 492 5.91 30.42 -14.26
C ILE A 492 7.39 30.23 -14.58
N ASN A 493 7.88 30.73 -15.71
CA ASN A 493 9.29 30.64 -16.09
C ASN A 493 10.19 31.35 -15.06
N SER A 494 9.81 32.55 -14.60
CA SER A 494 10.54 33.26 -13.54
C SER A 494 10.63 32.44 -12.26
N LEU A 495 9.52 31.81 -11.83
CA LEU A 495 9.51 30.94 -10.65
C LEU A 495 10.37 29.69 -10.86
N MET A 496 10.39 29.14 -12.07
CA MET A 496 11.24 27.99 -12.40
C MET A 496 12.73 28.35 -12.37
N ASP A 497 13.11 29.50 -12.93
CA ASP A 497 14.48 30.00 -12.94
C ASP A 497 14.96 30.30 -11.50
N ASP A 498 14.13 30.95 -10.69
CA ASP A 498 14.41 31.17 -9.26
C ASP A 498 14.53 29.85 -8.50
N GLY A 499 13.63 28.89 -8.77
CA GLY A 499 13.68 27.55 -8.17
C GLY A 499 14.96 26.79 -8.53
N LEU A 500 15.44 26.91 -9.77
CA LEU A 500 16.71 26.32 -10.21
C LEU A 500 17.89 26.98 -9.50
N LYS A 501 17.92 28.31 -9.47
CA LYS A 501 18.95 29.08 -8.76
C LYS A 501 19.01 28.73 -7.28
N TYR A 502 17.86 28.61 -6.60
CA TYR A 502 17.82 28.16 -5.20
C TYR A 502 18.31 26.72 -5.02
N CYS A 503 18.07 25.82 -5.98
CA CYS A 503 18.65 24.47 -5.95
C CYS A 503 20.19 24.51 -6.07
N GLU A 504 20.74 25.38 -6.93
CA GLU A 504 22.19 25.55 -7.08
C GLU A 504 22.86 26.03 -5.78
N TYR A 505 22.16 26.86 -4.99
CA TYR A 505 22.63 27.33 -3.68
C TYR A 505 22.26 26.40 -2.51
N ASN A 506 21.66 25.22 -2.75
CA ASN A 506 21.11 24.32 -1.72
C ASN A 506 20.06 24.98 -0.79
N GLU A 507 19.36 26.01 -1.27
CA GLU A 507 18.25 26.65 -0.57
C GLU A 507 16.92 25.95 -0.92
N TYR A 508 16.84 24.64 -0.63
CA TYR A 508 15.73 23.78 -1.08
C TYR A 508 14.35 24.21 -0.57
N GLU A 509 14.27 24.88 0.59
CA GLU A 509 13.03 25.49 1.08
C GLU A 509 12.45 26.50 0.08
N LYS A 510 13.27 27.46 -0.36
CA LYS A 510 12.84 28.51 -1.29
C LYS A 510 12.53 27.92 -2.66
N ALA A 511 13.36 26.97 -3.12
CA ALA A 511 13.11 26.24 -4.36
C ALA A 511 11.75 25.51 -4.32
N TYR A 512 11.42 24.86 -3.21
CA TYR A 512 10.13 24.19 -3.02
C TYR A 512 8.97 25.18 -3.15
N LEU A 513 9.04 26.33 -2.49
CA LEU A 513 8.00 27.37 -2.58
C LEU A 513 7.83 27.90 -4.01
N CYS A 514 8.93 28.12 -4.74
CA CYS A 514 8.90 28.55 -6.15
C CYS A 514 8.21 27.52 -7.04
N TYR A 515 8.63 26.24 -7.00
CA TYR A 515 8.02 25.20 -7.83
C TYR A 515 6.57 24.91 -7.44
N LYS A 516 6.23 25.00 -6.16
CA LYS A 516 4.87 24.86 -5.66
C LYS A 516 3.97 25.98 -6.16
N ALA A 517 4.44 27.23 -6.13
CA ALA A 517 3.73 28.37 -6.70
C ALA A 517 3.54 28.23 -8.22
N ALA A 518 4.57 27.78 -8.95
CA ALA A 518 4.48 27.52 -10.38
C ALA A 518 3.47 26.40 -10.71
N TYR A 519 3.48 25.32 -9.92
CA TYR A 519 2.55 24.20 -10.08
C TYR A 519 1.10 24.60 -9.83
N LYS A 520 0.85 25.49 -8.85
CA LYS A 520 -0.50 26.00 -8.57
C LYS A 520 -1.11 26.75 -9.76
N ILE A 521 -0.28 27.36 -10.61
CA ILE A 521 -0.74 28.14 -11.77
C ILE A 521 -0.85 27.25 -13.03
N SER A 522 0.11 26.34 -13.23
CA SER A 522 0.22 25.53 -14.45
C SER A 522 -0.49 24.17 -14.39
N GLY A 523 -0.50 23.52 -13.22
CA GLY A 523 -0.95 22.13 -13.06
C GLY A 523 -0.05 21.09 -13.74
N GLU A 524 1.13 21.45 -14.22
CA GLU A 524 1.99 20.56 -15.01
C GLU A 524 2.67 19.46 -14.19
N LYS A 525 2.69 18.23 -14.72
CA LYS A 525 3.26 17.05 -14.05
C LYS A 525 4.78 17.18 -13.84
N GLU A 526 5.50 17.79 -14.76
CA GLU A 526 6.96 17.97 -14.65
C GLU A 526 7.36 18.75 -13.39
N LEU A 527 6.54 19.74 -12.99
CA LEU A 527 6.75 20.48 -11.75
C LEU A 527 6.53 19.61 -10.50
N GLN A 528 5.63 18.61 -10.55
CA GLN A 528 5.47 17.66 -9.44
C GLN A 528 6.75 16.84 -9.22
N ASP A 529 7.42 16.44 -10.29
CA ASP A 529 8.68 15.69 -10.21
C ASP A 529 9.79 16.57 -9.62
N LYS A 530 9.85 17.85 -10.00
CA LYS A 530 10.78 18.84 -9.39
C LYS A 530 10.47 19.07 -7.90
N ILE A 531 9.20 19.24 -7.53
CA ILE A 531 8.76 19.37 -6.13
C ILE A 531 9.20 18.14 -5.32
N ARG A 532 9.00 16.92 -5.86
CA ARG A 532 9.43 15.68 -5.22
C ARG A 532 10.94 15.63 -5.04
N TYR A 533 11.70 15.98 -6.07
CA TYR A 533 13.17 16.03 -6.01
C TYR A 533 13.65 16.98 -4.91
N VAL A 534 13.14 18.21 -4.87
CA VAL A 534 13.50 19.21 -3.86
C VAL A 534 13.10 18.75 -2.45
N ARG A 535 11.93 18.14 -2.29
CA ARG A 535 11.49 17.58 -1.00
C ARG A 535 12.47 16.52 -0.49
N VAL A 536 12.91 15.59 -1.35
CA VAL A 536 13.90 14.57 -0.98
C VAL A 536 15.23 15.22 -0.56
N LYS A 537 15.71 16.22 -1.31
CA LYS A 537 16.93 16.95 -0.98
C LYS A 537 16.82 17.74 0.33
N TYR A 538 15.71 18.42 0.54
CA TYR A 538 15.42 19.13 1.79
C TYR A 538 15.36 18.17 2.99
N SER A 539 14.65 17.05 2.87
CA SER A 539 14.60 16.03 3.93
C SER A 539 15.98 15.45 4.23
N THR A 540 16.80 15.20 3.20
CA THR A 540 18.18 14.72 3.38
C THR A 540 19.04 15.76 4.11
N GLN A 541 18.98 17.03 3.71
CA GLN A 541 19.78 18.11 4.30
C GLN A 541 19.42 18.40 5.76
N ASN A 542 18.14 18.27 6.12
CA ASN A 542 17.65 18.56 7.47
C ASN A 542 17.48 17.29 8.32
N GLU A 543 18.05 16.15 7.88
CA GLU A 543 18.01 14.86 8.58
C GLU A 543 16.58 14.44 8.97
N ILE A 544 15.62 14.72 8.09
CA ILE A 544 14.22 14.40 8.31
C ILE A 544 13.99 12.92 8.04
N ASP A 545 14.13 12.13 9.11
CA ASP A 545 13.87 10.70 9.11
C ASP A 545 12.37 10.37 9.26
N THR A 546 12.07 9.07 9.32
CA THR A 546 10.70 8.58 9.47
C THR A 546 10.07 9.01 10.80
N SER A 547 10.83 9.11 11.88
CA SER A 547 10.31 9.55 13.18
C SER A 547 9.89 11.03 13.12
N GLN A 548 10.72 11.89 12.53
CA GLN A 548 10.36 13.29 12.30
C GLN A 548 9.16 13.41 11.34
N MET A 549 9.08 12.60 10.28
CA MET A 549 7.90 12.55 9.40
C MET A 549 6.62 12.20 10.15
N LEU A 550 6.66 11.20 11.04
CA LEU A 550 5.53 10.82 11.90
C LEU A 550 5.13 11.98 12.81
N ASN A 551 6.10 12.67 13.41
CA ASN A 551 5.83 13.84 14.25
C ASN A 551 5.20 15.00 13.45
N HIS A 552 5.70 15.32 12.25
CA HIS A 552 5.09 16.31 11.37
C HIS A 552 3.65 15.93 10.98
N GLN A 553 3.39 14.64 10.75
CA GLN A 553 2.05 14.15 10.48
C GLN A 553 1.13 14.27 11.70
N LYS A 554 1.63 13.96 12.90
CA LYS A 554 0.93 14.17 14.18
C LYS A 554 0.56 15.64 14.34
N GLN A 555 1.51 16.56 14.14
CA GLN A 555 1.28 18.01 14.19
C GLN A 555 0.25 18.47 13.15
N TYR A 556 0.30 17.93 11.92
CA TYR A 556 -0.71 18.21 10.90
C TYR A 556 -2.12 17.83 11.38
N TYR A 557 -2.29 16.61 11.90
CA TYR A 557 -3.61 16.17 12.38
C TYR A 557 -4.07 16.92 13.62
N GLN A 558 -3.16 17.31 14.52
CA GLN A 558 -3.48 18.19 15.65
C GLN A 558 -3.99 19.55 15.17
N ALA A 559 -3.28 20.19 14.23
CA ALA A 559 -3.67 21.46 13.65
C ALA A 559 -5.00 21.37 12.88
N ALA A 560 -5.18 20.31 12.08
CA ALA A 560 -6.42 20.05 11.36
C ALA A 560 -7.60 19.80 12.31
N LEU A 561 -7.40 19.04 13.38
CA LEU A 561 -8.42 18.78 14.40
C LEU A 561 -8.82 20.05 15.15
N ALA A 562 -7.84 20.85 15.57
CA ALA A 562 -8.07 22.16 16.19
C ALA A 562 -8.85 23.09 15.25
N PHE A 563 -8.47 23.13 13.96
CA PHE A 563 -9.18 23.91 12.94
C PHE A 563 -10.62 23.45 12.75
N ALA A 564 -10.85 22.14 12.62
CA ALA A 564 -12.17 21.56 12.49
C ALA A 564 -13.06 21.88 13.71
N LYS A 565 -12.48 21.99 14.91
CA LYS A 565 -13.17 22.40 16.14
C LYS A 565 -13.28 23.92 16.34
N ASN A 566 -12.70 24.73 15.45
CA ASN A 566 -12.61 26.19 15.56
C ASN A 566 -11.88 26.65 16.84
N GLU A 567 -10.80 25.96 17.19
CA GLU A 567 -9.92 26.32 18.29
C GLU A 567 -8.85 27.33 17.81
N SER A 568 -8.53 28.32 18.63
CA SER A 568 -7.55 29.36 18.29
C SER A 568 -6.12 28.81 18.10
N THR A 569 -5.83 27.68 18.74
CA THR A 569 -4.54 26.97 18.69
C THR A 569 -4.22 26.39 17.31
N ALA A 570 -5.19 26.30 16.40
CA ALA A 570 -4.98 25.74 15.07
C ALA A 570 -3.91 26.49 14.26
N THR A 571 -3.88 27.82 14.37
CA THR A 571 -2.92 28.67 13.67
C THR A 571 -1.51 28.50 14.23
N ASP A 572 -1.39 28.36 15.56
CA ASP A 572 -0.11 28.17 16.25
C ASP A 572 0.50 26.82 15.86
N LEU A 573 -0.28 25.73 15.96
CA LEU A 573 0.14 24.39 15.57
C LEU A 573 0.53 24.31 14.08
N PHE A 574 -0.23 24.98 13.20
CA PHE A 574 0.10 25.06 11.79
C PHE A 574 1.43 25.82 11.55
N THR A 575 1.65 26.91 12.27
CA THR A 575 2.89 27.70 12.17
C THR A 575 4.10 26.91 12.66
N GLU A 576 3.94 26.14 13.75
CA GLU A 576 4.97 25.21 14.24
C GLU A 576 5.30 24.14 13.20
N LEU A 577 4.28 23.49 12.62
CA LEU A 577 4.48 22.51 11.54
C LEU A 577 5.22 23.12 10.34
N LYS A 578 4.80 24.32 9.90
CA LYS A 578 5.40 25.01 8.76
C LYS A 578 6.87 25.39 9.01
N ARG A 579 7.22 25.75 10.26
CA ARG A 579 8.61 26.00 10.68
C ARG A 579 9.43 24.72 10.75
N ALA A 580 8.85 23.63 11.25
CA ALA A 580 9.55 22.36 11.38
C ALA A 580 9.82 21.72 10.01
N ASN A 581 8.85 21.77 9.10
CA ASN A 581 8.99 21.23 7.77
C ASN A 581 8.10 21.94 6.74
N ILE A 582 8.66 22.97 6.10
CA ILE A 582 7.98 23.71 5.05
C ILE A 582 7.65 22.89 3.80
N THR A 583 8.35 21.77 3.59
CA THR A 583 8.10 20.87 2.46
C THR A 583 7.00 19.84 2.73
N TYR A 584 6.48 19.78 3.95
CA TYR A 584 5.31 18.97 4.28
C TYR A 584 4.08 19.45 3.49
N ASP A 585 3.21 18.52 3.15
CA ASP A 585 2.08 18.80 2.27
C ASP A 585 0.83 19.20 3.05
N PHE A 586 0.82 20.47 3.48
CA PHE A 586 -0.25 21.10 4.25
C PHE A 586 -1.14 22.07 3.42
N ASP A 587 -1.09 22.03 2.09
CA ASP A 587 -1.76 22.99 1.19
C ASP A 587 -3.24 23.20 1.47
N LEU A 588 -3.92 22.09 1.72
CA LEU A 588 -5.34 22.09 2.01
C LEU A 588 -5.65 22.81 3.32
N LEU A 589 -4.89 22.49 4.38
CA LEU A 589 -5.03 23.11 5.68
C LEU A 589 -4.69 24.60 5.62
N GLU A 590 -3.57 24.96 4.97
CA GLU A 590 -3.15 26.35 4.77
C GLU A 590 -4.22 27.18 4.05
N THR A 591 -4.77 26.65 2.95
CA THR A 591 -5.83 27.33 2.19
C THR A 591 -7.09 27.54 3.03
N MET A 592 -7.52 26.53 3.79
CA MET A 592 -8.71 26.65 4.64
C MET A 592 -8.48 27.60 5.82
N LEU A 593 -7.30 27.57 6.45
CA LEU A 593 -6.93 28.50 7.50
C LEU A 593 -6.88 29.95 6.99
N MET A 594 -6.28 30.20 5.82
CA MET A 594 -6.29 31.55 5.21
C MET A 594 -7.72 32.03 4.92
N LYS A 595 -8.60 31.13 4.46
CA LYS A 595 -10.00 31.46 4.15
C LYS A 595 -10.81 31.84 5.39
N HIS A 596 -10.65 31.10 6.49
CA HIS A 596 -11.52 31.21 7.68
C HIS A 596 -10.90 31.99 8.84
N ALA A 597 -9.59 31.90 9.07
CA ALA A 597 -8.91 32.49 10.23
C ALA A 597 -8.35 33.91 9.98
N LYS A 598 -8.62 34.52 8.82
CA LYS A 598 -8.08 35.86 8.42
C LYS A 598 -6.56 35.97 8.58
N ILE A 599 -5.83 34.87 8.43
CA ILE A 599 -4.37 34.88 8.44
C ILE A 599 -3.90 35.69 7.22
N LYS A 600 -3.08 36.72 7.45
CA LYS A 600 -2.47 37.47 6.35
C LYS A 600 -1.44 36.55 5.65
N PRO A 601 -1.43 36.53 4.31
CA PRO A 601 -0.57 35.65 3.52
C PRO A 601 0.92 35.86 3.78
#